data_AF-A0A9P7XJN8-F1
#
_entry.id   AF-A0A9P7XJN8-F1
#
_cell.length_a   1.000
_cell.length_b   1.000
_cell.length_c   1.000
_cell.angle_alpha   90.00
_cell.angle_beta   90.00
_cell.angle_gamma   90.00
#
_symmetry.space_group_name_H-M   'P 1'
#
loop_
_entity.id
_entity.type
_entity.pdbx_description
1 polymer ?
#
loop_
_entity_poly.entity_id
_entity_poly.type
_entity_poly.pdbx_seq_one_letter_code
_entity_poly.pdbx_strand_id
1 'polypeptide(L)'
;MLATLSLSSSISPPLTDPDQDLVTKQLRFHGFWTIRSWRSRQHRQLILICDGIRREPAVVNLHRTNSLISLASGITKMVISCRTQFLGPEYHSRFMPQSEGGHYDRPAPHLFQEAVITPFSKAQIENYVEQYVPLEPRTWDTKDYMDRLTTIPNLLDLVRNPFLLSLALEALPGVTEGKQDLSTIKITRAHLYDTFVSHWLDVNKRRFERNNALSMNDRDMLNQLVSAGFNSLGLDYATNWHELSLTGRTESQWSSMSI
;
A
#
# COMPACT_ATOMS: atom_id res chain seq x y z
N MET A 1 -22.40 12.90 7.39
CA MET A 1 -21.94 12.23 6.15
C MET A 1 -20.54 12.76 5.82
N LEU A 2 -19.51 11.94 6.05
CA LEU A 2 -18.10 12.24 5.77
C LEU A 2 -17.89 12.32 4.26
N ALA A 3 -17.27 13.38 3.76
CA ALA A 3 -16.71 13.38 2.42
C ALA A 3 -15.23 12.98 2.56
N THR A 4 -14.91 11.75 2.20
CA THR A 4 -13.54 11.27 2.15
C THR A 4 -12.96 11.65 0.79
N LEU A 5 -12.08 12.65 0.76
CA LEU A 5 -11.21 12.87 -0.38
C LEU A 5 -10.00 11.95 -0.20
N SER A 6 -10.10 10.73 -0.76
CA SER A 6 -8.98 9.80 -0.83
C SER A 6 -8.04 10.26 -1.94
N LEU A 7 -6.86 10.74 -1.58
CA LEU A 7 -5.76 10.92 -2.50
C LEU A 7 -5.03 9.57 -2.62
N SER A 8 -5.75 8.57 -3.15
CA SER A 8 -5.22 7.25 -3.45
C SER A 8 -4.59 7.26 -4.84
N SER A 9 -3.35 6.75 -4.93
CA SER A 9 -2.65 6.52 -6.19
C SER A 9 -3.24 5.39 -7.04
N SER A 10 -4.38 4.81 -6.63
CA SER A 10 -4.94 3.61 -7.26
C SER A 10 -6.20 3.86 -8.09
N ILE A 11 -6.88 5.02 -7.95
CA ILE A 11 -8.09 5.35 -8.74
C ILE A 11 -8.12 6.83 -9.21
N SER A 12 -7.15 7.65 -8.81
CA SER A 12 -6.93 8.98 -9.38
C SER A 12 -5.61 9.01 -10.12
N PRO A 13 -5.49 9.74 -11.26
CA PRO A 13 -4.22 9.83 -11.96
C PRO A 13 -3.14 10.23 -10.95
N PRO A 14 -1.98 9.55 -10.93
CA PRO A 14 -0.92 9.88 -9.99
C PRO A 14 -0.66 11.37 -10.14
N LEU A 15 -0.90 12.10 -9.05
CA LEU A 15 -0.59 13.52 -8.96
C LEU A 15 0.90 13.63 -9.24
N THR A 16 1.20 13.96 -10.49
CA THR A 16 2.54 13.92 -11.07
C THR A 16 3.41 15.03 -10.47
N ASP A 17 2.76 15.95 -9.75
CA ASP A 17 3.32 17.01 -8.95
C ASP A 17 2.36 17.28 -7.76
N PRO A 18 2.63 16.71 -6.57
CA PRO A 18 1.80 16.91 -5.37
C PRO A 18 1.98 18.28 -4.74
N ASP A 19 2.89 19.11 -5.24
CA ASP A 19 3.32 20.32 -4.54
C ASP A 19 2.31 21.47 -4.66
N GLN A 20 1.29 21.38 -5.52
CA GLN A 20 0.33 22.47 -5.74
C GLN A 20 -1.12 22.01 -5.99
N ASP A 21 -2.05 22.71 -5.35
CA ASP A 21 -3.51 22.69 -5.58
C ASP A 21 -4.21 21.32 -5.43
N LEU A 22 -3.75 20.47 -4.51
CA LEU A 22 -4.29 19.13 -4.27
C LEU A 22 -5.81 19.15 -4.02
N VAL A 23 -6.26 20.05 -3.14
CA VAL A 23 -7.67 20.17 -2.76
C VAL A 23 -8.51 20.69 -3.93
N THR A 24 -8.03 21.71 -4.64
CA THR A 24 -8.74 22.31 -5.78
C THR A 24 -8.90 21.32 -6.93
N LYS A 25 -7.84 20.58 -7.26
CA LYS A 25 -7.87 19.53 -8.31
C LYS A 25 -8.90 18.45 -7.96
N GLN A 26 -8.90 17.97 -6.72
CA GLN A 26 -9.83 16.93 -6.30
C GLN A 26 -11.28 17.42 -6.22
N LEU A 27 -11.51 18.64 -5.73
CA LEU A 27 -12.85 19.24 -5.73
C LEU A 27 -13.42 19.38 -7.14
N ARG A 28 -12.60 19.83 -8.10
CA ARG A 28 -13.00 19.95 -9.51
C ARG A 28 -13.34 18.60 -10.12
N PHE A 29 -12.55 17.56 -9.82
CA PHE A 29 -12.85 16.19 -10.24
C PHE A 29 -14.24 15.73 -9.79
N HIS A 30 -14.68 16.14 -8.59
CA HIS A 30 -16.01 15.86 -8.06
C HIS A 30 -17.08 16.91 -8.41
N GLY A 31 -16.81 17.78 -9.40
CA GLY A 31 -17.77 18.79 -9.88
C GLY A 31 -17.91 20.04 -9.00
N PHE A 32 -17.01 20.24 -8.03
CA PHE A 32 -16.99 21.42 -7.17
C PHE A 32 -15.91 22.40 -7.62
N TRP A 33 -16.32 23.60 -8.01
CA TRP A 33 -15.42 24.63 -8.52
C TRP A 33 -14.66 25.38 -7.42
N THR A 34 -15.25 25.45 -6.22
CA THR A 34 -14.63 26.08 -5.04
C THR A 34 -15.01 25.36 -3.75
N ILE A 35 -14.15 25.41 -2.73
CA ILE A 35 -14.48 24.95 -1.37
C ILE A 35 -15.76 25.63 -0.84
N ARG A 36 -15.99 26.91 -1.21
CA ARG A 36 -17.19 27.68 -0.81
C ARG A 36 -18.46 27.07 -1.40
N SER A 37 -18.44 26.67 -2.67
CA SER A 37 -19.57 26.00 -3.32
C SER A 37 -19.90 24.64 -2.70
N TRP A 38 -18.89 23.95 -2.17
CA TRP A 38 -19.07 22.72 -1.41
C TRP A 38 -19.60 22.99 0.00
N ARG A 39 -19.02 23.96 0.72
CA ARG A 39 -19.43 24.35 2.10
C ARG A 39 -20.88 24.81 2.15
N SER A 40 -21.30 25.68 1.23
CA SER A 40 -22.66 26.24 1.19
C SER A 40 -23.73 25.20 0.94
N ARG A 41 -23.39 24.08 0.32
CA ARG A 41 -24.34 23.02 -0.03
C ARG A 41 -24.50 21.95 1.04
N GLN A 42 -23.59 21.84 2.02
CA GLN A 42 -23.51 20.60 2.79
C GLN A 42 -23.30 20.72 4.32
N HIS A 43 -22.97 21.87 4.91
CA HIS A 43 -22.72 21.98 6.38
C HIS A 43 -21.78 20.87 6.94
N ARG A 44 -20.80 20.41 6.16
CA ARG A 44 -20.00 19.22 6.46
C ARG A 44 -18.61 19.54 6.99
N GLN A 45 -18.12 18.64 7.85
CA GLN A 45 -16.71 18.57 8.20
C GLN A 45 -15.90 17.94 7.07
N LEU A 46 -14.76 18.55 6.72
CA LEU A 46 -13.82 18.06 5.70
C LEU A 46 -12.65 17.33 6.38
N ILE A 47 -12.36 16.12 5.93
CA ILE A 47 -11.15 15.38 6.29
C ILE A 47 -10.37 15.09 5.01
N LEU A 48 -9.09 15.44 5.02
CA LEU A 48 -8.15 15.14 3.95
C LEU A 48 -7.31 13.92 4.35
N ILE A 49 -7.27 12.90 3.50
CA ILE A 49 -6.42 11.72 3.70
C ILE A 49 -5.38 11.69 2.57
N CYS A 50 -4.13 11.95 2.94
CA CYS A 50 -2.97 11.92 2.05
C CYS A 50 -2.22 10.61 2.29
N ASP A 51 -2.53 9.61 1.48
CA ASP A 51 -1.98 8.27 1.64
C ASP A 51 -0.68 8.07 0.83
N GLY A 52 0.32 7.47 1.46
CA GLY A 52 1.52 6.99 0.79
C GLY A 52 2.39 8.10 0.21
N ILE A 53 2.64 9.17 0.96
CA ILE A 53 3.59 10.21 0.52
C ILE A 53 4.98 9.56 0.33
N ARG A 54 5.43 9.51 -0.94
CA ARG A 54 6.68 8.87 -1.37
C ARG A 54 7.89 9.80 -1.36
N ARG A 55 7.65 11.11 -1.23
CA ARG A 55 8.70 12.13 -1.17
C ARG A 55 8.25 13.19 -0.20
N GLU A 56 9.15 13.60 0.69
CA GLU A 56 8.94 14.79 1.49
C GLU A 56 8.55 15.96 0.56
N PRO A 57 7.52 16.77 0.88
CA PRO A 57 7.21 17.97 0.10
C PRO A 57 8.48 18.81 -0.10
N ALA A 58 8.53 19.64 -1.14
CA ALA A 58 9.59 20.62 -1.32
C ALA A 58 9.89 21.41 -0.01
N VAL A 59 10.96 22.21 0.03
CA VAL A 59 11.40 23.00 1.22
C VAL A 59 10.28 23.84 1.87
N VAL A 60 9.13 23.97 1.20
CA VAL A 60 7.94 24.69 1.66
C VAL A 60 6.91 23.79 2.34
N ASN A 61 6.41 24.25 3.48
CA ASN A 61 5.34 23.61 4.24
C ASN A 61 4.07 23.30 3.42
N LEU A 62 3.54 22.09 3.59
CA LEU A 62 2.39 21.55 2.85
C LEU A 62 1.11 22.37 3.07
N HIS A 63 0.91 22.89 4.28
CA HIS A 63 -0.23 23.74 4.60
C HIS A 63 -0.18 25.07 3.84
N ARG A 64 1.03 25.57 3.57
CA ARG A 64 1.26 26.83 2.86
C ARG A 64 1.09 26.65 1.36
N THR A 65 1.76 25.65 0.76
CA THR A 65 1.64 25.41 -0.69
C THR A 65 0.21 25.14 -1.13
N ASN A 66 -0.57 24.46 -0.29
CA ASN A 66 -1.95 24.11 -0.62
C ASN A 66 -3.00 25.09 -0.05
N SER A 67 -2.56 26.24 0.49
CA SER A 67 -3.44 27.25 1.11
C SER A 67 -4.40 26.67 2.15
N LEU A 68 -4.01 25.55 2.79
CA LEU A 68 -4.86 24.78 3.69
C LEU A 68 -5.25 25.58 4.92
N ILE A 69 -4.39 26.52 5.34
CA ILE A 69 -4.62 27.44 6.45
C ILE A 69 -5.87 28.28 6.16
N SER A 70 -5.88 29.01 5.04
CA SER A 70 -7.03 29.85 4.63
C SER A 70 -8.32 29.07 4.37
N LEU A 71 -8.20 27.83 3.89
CA LEU A 71 -9.31 26.90 3.67
C LEU A 71 -9.87 26.35 4.99
N ALA A 72 -9.02 26.23 6.01
CA ALA A 72 -9.26 25.61 7.31
C ALA A 72 -9.78 26.55 8.38
N SER A 73 -10.15 27.80 8.05
CA SER A 73 -10.97 28.64 8.92
C SER A 73 -12.26 27.90 9.30
N GLY A 74 -12.16 27.17 10.42
CA GLY A 74 -13.17 26.32 11.05
C GLY A 74 -13.20 24.82 10.75
N ILE A 75 -12.68 24.31 9.62
CA ILE A 75 -12.93 22.89 9.23
C ILE A 75 -11.89 22.30 8.25
N THR A 76 -10.77 21.78 8.77
CA THR A 76 -10.06 20.69 8.08
C THR A 76 -9.24 19.87 9.06
N LYS A 77 -9.52 18.56 9.20
CA LYS A 77 -8.56 17.61 9.76
C LYS A 77 -7.78 16.99 8.61
N MET A 78 -6.49 16.79 8.79
CA MET A 78 -5.62 16.17 7.79
C MET A 78 -4.95 14.95 8.41
N VAL A 79 -5.01 13.82 7.70
CA VAL A 79 -4.29 12.60 8.04
C VAL A 79 -3.30 12.34 6.92
N ILE A 80 -2.04 12.22 7.28
CA ILE A 80 -0.94 11.98 6.34
C ILE A 80 -0.31 10.65 6.72
N SER A 81 -0.16 9.75 5.75
CA SER A 81 0.62 8.53 5.91
C SER A 81 1.88 8.62 5.04
N CYS A 82 3.01 8.15 5.58
CA CYS A 82 4.27 8.05 4.87
C CYS A 82 5.13 6.92 5.46
N ARG A 83 6.17 6.50 4.74
CA ARG A 83 7.19 5.62 5.31
C ARG A 83 8.23 6.47 6.03
N THR A 84 8.70 6.00 7.19
CA THR A 84 9.69 6.72 8.01
C THR A 84 10.98 7.02 7.25
N GLN A 85 11.39 6.17 6.31
CA GLN A 85 12.55 6.40 5.44
C GLN A 85 12.44 7.62 4.51
N PHE A 86 11.23 8.16 4.30
CA PHE A 86 10.99 9.36 3.50
C PHE A 86 10.86 10.63 4.35
N LEU A 87 10.99 10.51 5.68
CA LEU A 87 11.03 11.65 6.59
C LEU A 87 12.49 12.08 6.76
N GLY A 88 12.84 13.29 6.31
CA GLY A 88 14.12 13.93 6.62
C GLY A 88 14.19 14.35 8.09
N PRO A 89 15.36 14.69 8.64
CA PRO A 89 15.51 15.03 10.07
C PRO A 89 14.66 16.22 10.54
N GLU A 90 14.27 17.12 9.63
CA GLU A 90 13.53 18.36 9.92
C GLU A 90 12.09 18.37 9.35
N TYR A 91 11.49 17.18 9.21
CA TYR A 91 10.19 17.02 8.54
C TYR A 91 9.04 17.78 9.22
N HIS A 92 9.11 18.03 10.54
CA HIS A 92 8.12 18.82 11.26
C HIS A 92 7.87 20.19 10.61
N SER A 93 8.92 20.85 10.12
CA SER A 93 8.81 22.14 9.45
C SER A 93 7.94 22.10 8.18
N ARG A 94 7.79 20.92 7.57
CA ARG A 94 7.05 20.72 6.32
C ARG A 94 5.62 20.25 6.52
N PHE A 95 5.30 19.64 7.67
CA PHE A 95 3.98 19.07 7.96
C PHE A 95 3.24 19.75 9.13
N MET A 96 3.94 20.53 9.98
CA MET A 96 3.30 21.20 11.11
C MET A 96 2.51 22.42 10.63
N PRO A 97 1.24 22.59 11.03
CA PRO A 97 0.49 23.81 10.73
C PRO A 97 1.17 25.05 11.31
N GLN A 98 0.96 26.20 10.68
CA GLN A 98 1.39 27.51 11.18
C GLN A 98 0.17 28.31 11.66
N SER A 99 0.34 29.15 12.68
CA SER A 99 -0.76 29.96 13.23
C SER A 99 -1.22 31.05 12.25
N GLU A 100 -2.54 31.25 12.14
CA GLU A 100 -3.10 32.38 11.39
C GLU A 100 -2.82 33.71 12.11
N GLY A 101 -2.29 34.69 11.38
CA GLY A 101 -2.32 36.11 11.81
C GLY A 101 -1.11 36.67 12.55
N GLY A 102 0.05 36.01 12.54
CA GLY A 102 1.30 36.56 13.09
C GLY A 102 2.27 37.04 12.00
N HIS A 103 2.98 38.15 12.22
CA HIS A 103 4.06 38.64 11.34
C HIS A 103 5.25 37.68 11.17
N TYR A 104 5.25 36.58 11.92
CA TYR A 104 6.23 35.52 11.85
C TYR A 104 5.44 34.21 11.79
N ASP A 105 5.63 33.43 10.73
CA ASP A 105 5.01 32.12 10.50
C ASP A 105 5.34 31.13 11.64
N ARG A 106 4.70 31.30 12.80
CA ARG A 106 4.99 30.54 14.00
C ARG A 106 4.39 29.13 13.87
N PRO A 107 5.19 28.07 14.11
CA PRO A 107 4.66 26.72 14.18
C PRO A 107 3.56 26.61 15.24
N ALA A 108 2.51 25.85 14.93
CA ALA A 108 1.38 25.56 15.83
C ALA A 108 1.42 24.09 16.29
N PRO A 109 2.36 23.71 17.18
CA PRO A 109 2.55 22.30 17.56
C PRO A 109 1.33 21.66 18.22
N HIS A 110 0.48 22.46 18.88
CA HIS A 110 -0.78 22.00 19.48
C HIS A 110 -1.81 21.50 18.44
N LEU A 111 -1.61 21.80 17.16
CA LEU A 111 -2.45 21.33 16.03
C LEU A 111 -1.84 20.14 15.30
N PHE A 112 -0.68 19.65 15.73
CA PHE A 112 0.06 18.58 15.09
C PHE A 112 0.14 17.35 16.00
N GLN A 113 -0.14 16.18 15.44
CA GLN A 113 -0.07 14.90 16.16
C GLN A 113 0.60 13.87 15.28
N GLU A 114 1.36 12.99 15.94
CA GLU A 114 2.13 11.95 15.28
C GLU A 114 1.77 10.60 15.87
N ALA A 115 1.69 9.60 15.00
CA ALA A 115 1.51 8.22 15.39
C ALA A 115 2.37 7.35 14.49
N VAL A 116 2.96 6.31 15.08
CA VAL A 116 3.71 5.29 14.36
C VAL A 116 2.89 4.00 14.39
N ILE A 117 2.72 3.37 13.23
CA ILE A 117 2.12 2.03 13.17
C ILE A 117 3.15 1.04 13.70
N THR A 118 2.87 0.44 14.85
CA THR A 118 3.74 -0.56 15.46
C THR A 118 3.49 -1.95 14.86
N PRO A 119 4.50 -2.84 14.85
CA PRO A 119 4.30 -4.24 14.49
C PRO A 119 3.24 -4.90 15.38
N PHE A 120 2.56 -5.92 14.86
CA PHE A 120 1.60 -6.70 15.63
C PHE A 120 2.24 -7.36 16.85
N SER A 121 1.46 -7.43 17.93
CA SER A 121 1.70 -8.31 19.06
C SER A 121 1.30 -9.75 18.71
N LYS A 122 1.73 -10.72 19.51
CA LYS A 122 1.32 -12.12 19.34
C LYS A 122 -0.20 -12.30 19.37
N ALA A 123 -0.89 -11.61 20.28
CA ALA A 123 -2.35 -11.66 20.39
C ALA A 123 -3.05 -11.03 19.16
N GLN A 124 -2.47 -9.97 18.58
CA GLN A 124 -2.98 -9.39 17.34
C GLN A 124 -2.77 -10.32 16.13
N ILE A 125 -1.65 -11.05 16.09
CA ILE A 125 -1.41 -12.09 15.08
C ILE A 125 -2.48 -13.19 15.20
N GLU A 126 -2.70 -13.72 16.40
CA GLU A 126 -3.70 -14.76 16.64
C GLU A 126 -5.11 -14.32 16.23
N ASN A 127 -5.56 -13.15 16.68
CA ASN A 127 -6.85 -12.57 16.27
C ASN A 127 -6.95 -12.36 14.75
N TYR A 128 -5.85 -11.96 14.10
CA TYR A 128 -5.82 -11.86 12.64
C TYR A 128 -6.01 -13.24 11.99
N VAL A 129 -5.34 -14.28 12.48
CA VAL A 129 -5.48 -15.65 11.97
C VAL A 129 -6.91 -16.17 12.17
N GLU A 130 -7.52 -15.93 13.33
CA GLU A 130 -8.91 -16.29 13.61
C GLU A 130 -9.89 -15.67 12.60
N GLN A 131 -9.64 -14.42 12.19
CA GLN A 131 -10.43 -13.75 11.17
C GLN A 131 -10.09 -14.20 9.74
N TYR A 132 -8.86 -14.67 9.51
CA TYR A 132 -8.36 -15.11 8.22
C TYR A 132 -8.90 -16.48 7.81
N VAL A 133 -8.88 -17.46 8.73
CA VAL A 133 -9.29 -18.86 8.47
C VAL A 133 -10.67 -18.99 7.82
N PRO A 134 -11.74 -18.27 8.25
CA PRO A 134 -13.07 -18.44 7.66
C PRO A 134 -13.28 -17.73 6.32
N LEU A 135 -12.31 -16.96 5.81
CA LEU A 135 -12.49 -16.20 4.57
C LEU A 135 -12.69 -17.10 3.34
N GLU A 136 -12.07 -18.29 3.35
CA GLU A 136 -12.16 -19.28 2.29
C GLU A 136 -12.09 -20.71 2.87
N PRO A 137 -12.66 -21.73 2.21
CA PRO A 137 -12.50 -23.11 2.64
C PRO A 137 -11.02 -23.51 2.69
N ARG A 138 -10.53 -23.84 3.88
CA ARG A 138 -9.13 -24.20 4.15
C ARG A 138 -9.06 -25.47 5.00
N THR A 139 -7.95 -26.19 4.88
CA THR A 139 -7.70 -27.43 5.62
C THR A 139 -7.17 -27.21 7.02
N TRP A 140 -6.58 -26.04 7.29
CA TRP A 140 -5.98 -25.69 8.57
C TRP A 140 -6.90 -24.77 9.37
N ASP A 141 -6.98 -25.02 10.68
CA ASP A 141 -7.63 -24.13 11.62
C ASP A 141 -6.66 -23.08 12.19
N THR A 142 -7.14 -22.20 13.05
CA THR A 142 -6.32 -21.17 13.71
C THR A 142 -5.14 -21.78 14.46
N LYS A 143 -5.37 -22.90 15.15
CA LYS A 143 -4.36 -23.54 15.98
C LYS A 143 -3.23 -24.10 15.11
N ASP A 144 -3.57 -24.74 14.00
CA ASP A 144 -2.59 -25.21 13.03
C ASP A 144 -1.67 -24.07 12.59
N TYR A 145 -2.23 -22.94 12.12
CA TYR A 145 -1.41 -21.79 11.72
C TYR A 145 -0.53 -21.27 12.85
N MET A 146 -1.09 -21.07 14.05
CA MET A 146 -0.34 -20.52 15.18
C MET A 146 0.78 -21.45 15.65
N ASP A 147 0.57 -22.77 15.61
CA ASP A 147 1.59 -23.76 15.92
C ASP A 147 2.77 -23.67 14.93
N ARG A 148 2.50 -23.52 13.63
CA ARG A 148 3.57 -23.47 12.60
C ARG A 148 4.30 -22.12 12.64
N LEU A 149 3.58 -21.02 12.85
CA LEU A 149 4.18 -19.69 13.07
C LEU A 149 5.13 -19.68 14.26
N THR A 150 4.82 -20.43 15.32
CA THR A 150 5.64 -20.51 16.54
C THR A 150 6.79 -21.52 16.41
N THR A 151 6.58 -22.62 15.69
CA THR A 151 7.57 -23.71 15.57
C THR A 151 8.68 -23.38 14.56
N ILE A 152 8.35 -22.71 13.45
CA ILE A 152 9.33 -22.37 12.42
C ILE A 152 10.24 -21.23 12.93
N PRO A 153 11.57 -21.42 12.98
CA PRO A 153 12.48 -20.42 13.51
C PRO A 153 12.36 -19.06 12.83
N ASN A 154 12.37 -17.98 13.62
CA ASN A 154 12.26 -16.58 13.20
C ASN A 154 10.96 -16.17 12.50
N LEU A 155 10.03 -17.10 12.26
CA LEU A 155 8.82 -16.79 11.50
C LEU A 155 7.87 -15.89 12.28
N LEU A 156 7.66 -16.16 13.58
CA LEU A 156 6.77 -15.34 14.40
C LEU A 156 7.20 -13.86 14.44
N ASP A 157 8.49 -13.58 14.59
CA ASP A 157 9.03 -12.22 14.57
C ASP A 157 8.86 -11.55 13.21
N LEU A 158 9.02 -12.34 12.15
CA LEU A 158 8.89 -11.86 10.77
C LEU A 158 7.46 -11.43 10.44
N VAL A 159 6.47 -12.22 10.88
CA VAL A 159 5.05 -11.96 10.64
C VAL A 159 4.44 -10.92 11.59
N ARG A 160 5.24 -10.32 12.48
CA ARG A 160 4.79 -9.10 13.19
C ARG A 160 4.49 -7.95 12.24
N ASN A 161 5.00 -7.98 11.01
CA ASN A 161 4.53 -7.11 9.95
C ASN A 161 3.21 -7.69 9.37
N PRO A 162 2.08 -6.93 9.42
CA PRO A 162 0.77 -7.43 8.99
C PRO A 162 0.72 -7.91 7.54
N PHE A 163 1.47 -7.26 6.64
CA PHE A 163 1.54 -7.69 5.26
C PHE A 163 2.27 -9.04 5.14
N LEU A 164 3.40 -9.19 5.81
CA LEU A 164 4.14 -10.48 5.82
C LEU A 164 3.35 -11.61 6.48
N LEU A 165 2.51 -11.30 7.47
CA LEU A 165 1.57 -12.27 8.03
C LEU A 165 0.61 -12.80 6.96
N SER A 166 -0.04 -11.92 6.20
CA SER A 166 -0.94 -12.37 5.13
C SER A 166 -0.26 -13.25 4.09
N LEU A 167 0.98 -12.94 3.71
CA LEU A 167 1.74 -13.76 2.76
C LEU A 167 2.09 -15.13 3.37
N ALA A 168 2.53 -15.13 4.63
CA ALA A 168 2.91 -16.35 5.33
C ALA A 168 1.72 -17.30 5.49
N LEU A 169 0.54 -16.80 5.89
CA LEU A 169 -0.66 -17.64 6.04
C LEU A 169 -1.09 -18.29 4.72
N GLU A 170 -0.88 -17.61 3.60
CA GLU A 170 -1.18 -18.19 2.29
C GLU A 170 -0.15 -19.24 1.86
N ALA A 171 1.13 -19.00 2.12
CA ALA A 171 2.23 -19.88 1.70
C ALA A 171 2.44 -21.10 2.60
N LEU A 172 2.15 -20.98 3.90
CA LEU A 172 2.52 -21.96 4.94
C LEU A 172 2.05 -23.40 4.66
N PRO A 173 0.81 -23.65 4.20
CA PRO A 173 0.36 -25.00 3.90
C PRO A 173 1.27 -25.71 2.88
N GLY A 174 1.64 -25.03 1.80
CA GLY A 174 2.53 -25.60 0.78
C GLY A 174 3.98 -25.74 1.25
N VAL A 175 4.50 -24.79 2.03
CA VAL A 175 5.91 -24.81 2.49
C VAL A 175 6.17 -25.92 3.51
N THR A 176 5.16 -26.32 4.27
CA THR A 176 5.25 -27.33 5.33
C THR A 176 4.77 -28.72 4.89
N GLU A 177 4.15 -28.81 3.73
CA GLU A 177 3.66 -30.09 3.19
C GLU A 177 4.79 -31.12 3.08
N GLY A 178 4.56 -32.32 3.62
CA GLY A 178 5.52 -33.42 3.59
C GLY A 178 6.77 -33.25 4.46
N LYS A 179 6.91 -32.14 5.21
CA LYS A 179 8.08 -31.91 6.08
C LYS A 179 7.83 -32.42 7.50
N GLN A 180 8.68 -33.34 7.95
CA GLN A 180 8.59 -33.90 9.30
C GLN A 180 9.24 -33.03 10.38
N ASP A 181 10.34 -32.33 10.04
CA ASP A 181 11.04 -31.44 10.98
C ASP A 181 11.00 -29.99 10.51
N LEU A 182 10.09 -29.23 11.11
CA LEU A 182 9.89 -27.80 10.82
C LEU A 182 11.04 -26.92 11.32
N SER A 183 11.87 -27.39 12.27
CA SER A 183 12.99 -26.62 12.82
C SER A 183 14.13 -26.42 11.83
N THR A 184 14.22 -27.30 10.83
CA THR A 184 15.20 -27.21 9.73
C THR A 184 14.80 -26.17 8.67
N ILE A 185 13.55 -25.71 8.68
CA ILE A 185 13.05 -24.74 7.72
C ILE A 185 13.61 -23.36 8.07
N LYS A 186 14.48 -22.86 7.20
CA LYS A 186 14.97 -21.48 7.27
C LYS A 186 14.10 -20.58 6.39
N ILE A 187 13.20 -19.83 7.00
CA ILE A 187 12.39 -18.85 6.28
C ILE A 187 13.01 -17.46 6.41
N THR A 188 13.38 -16.88 5.28
CA THR A 188 13.79 -15.47 5.19
C THR A 188 12.66 -14.63 4.60
N ARG A 189 12.80 -13.30 4.69
CA ARG A 189 11.90 -12.36 3.98
C ARG A 189 11.82 -12.69 2.49
N ALA A 190 12.97 -12.76 1.82
CA ALA A 190 13.05 -13.06 0.39
C ALA A 190 12.32 -14.37 0.07
N HIS A 191 12.54 -15.42 0.87
CA HIS A 191 11.87 -16.70 0.66
C HIS A 191 10.34 -16.62 0.79
N LEU A 192 9.81 -15.84 1.76
CA LEU A 192 8.35 -15.62 1.85
C LEU A 192 7.82 -14.88 0.63
N TYR A 193 8.56 -13.89 0.12
CA TYR A 193 8.19 -13.16 -1.10
C TYR A 193 8.19 -14.10 -2.31
N ASP A 194 9.25 -14.88 -2.52
CA ASP A 194 9.37 -15.80 -3.66
C ASP A 194 8.23 -16.84 -3.64
N THR A 195 7.95 -17.39 -2.46
CA THR A 195 6.87 -18.36 -2.27
C THR A 195 5.51 -17.72 -2.52
N PHE A 196 5.30 -16.50 -2.00
CA PHE A 196 4.07 -15.76 -2.25
C PHE A 196 3.89 -15.41 -3.73
N VAL A 197 4.91 -14.91 -4.42
CA VAL A 197 4.82 -14.54 -5.84
C VAL A 197 4.49 -15.78 -6.66
N SER A 198 5.16 -16.91 -6.38
CA SER A 198 4.89 -18.19 -7.05
C SER A 198 3.44 -18.63 -6.84
N HIS A 199 2.96 -18.62 -5.59
CA HIS A 199 1.58 -19.00 -5.26
C HIS A 199 0.55 -18.02 -5.84
N TRP A 200 0.83 -16.72 -5.81
CA TRP A 200 -0.03 -15.69 -6.41
C TRP A 200 -0.14 -15.88 -7.92
N LEU A 201 0.96 -16.19 -8.62
CA LEU A 201 0.94 -16.51 -10.04
C LEU A 201 0.10 -17.76 -10.31
N ASP A 202 0.24 -18.81 -9.51
CA ASP A 202 -0.58 -20.03 -9.61
C ASP A 202 -2.07 -19.76 -9.42
N VAL A 203 -2.44 -19.00 -8.39
CA VAL A 203 -3.84 -18.65 -8.12
C VAL A 203 -4.41 -17.81 -9.26
N ASN A 204 -3.65 -16.82 -9.77
CA ASN A 204 -4.13 -15.96 -10.85
C ASN A 204 -4.21 -16.69 -12.18
N LYS A 205 -3.25 -17.57 -12.50
CA LYS A 205 -3.34 -18.46 -13.66
C LYS A 205 -4.65 -19.25 -13.64
N ARG A 206 -4.95 -19.93 -12.52
CA ARG A 206 -6.20 -20.69 -12.35
C ARG A 206 -7.45 -19.80 -12.47
N ARG A 207 -7.40 -18.58 -11.93
CA ARG A 207 -8.51 -17.61 -12.05
C ARG A 207 -8.73 -17.20 -13.50
N PHE A 208 -7.67 -16.92 -14.26
CA PHE A 208 -7.77 -16.57 -15.68
C PHE A 208 -8.26 -17.74 -16.52
N GLU A 209 -7.77 -18.97 -16.29
CA GLU A 209 -8.22 -20.17 -17.00
C GLU A 209 -9.73 -20.43 -16.81
N ARG A 210 -10.23 -20.20 -15.60
CA ARG A 210 -11.65 -20.35 -15.22
C ARG A 210 -12.52 -19.15 -15.62
N ASN A 211 -11.93 -18.02 -16.00
CA ASN A 211 -12.68 -16.83 -16.36
C ASN A 211 -13.25 -16.96 -17.78
N ASN A 212 -14.56 -17.21 -17.85
CA ASN A 212 -15.28 -17.34 -19.11
C ASN A 212 -15.61 -15.98 -19.78
N ALA A 213 -15.34 -14.86 -19.13
CA ALA A 213 -15.62 -13.51 -19.64
C ALA A 213 -14.45 -12.88 -20.40
N LEU A 214 -13.33 -13.61 -20.59
CA LEU A 214 -12.19 -13.12 -21.36
C LEU A 214 -12.57 -12.95 -22.84
N SER A 215 -12.09 -11.87 -23.47
CA SER A 215 -12.21 -11.71 -24.91
C SER A 215 -11.43 -12.80 -25.65
N MET A 216 -11.73 -13.01 -26.93
CA MET A 216 -11.04 -14.04 -27.74
C MET A 216 -9.52 -13.77 -27.83
N ASN A 217 -9.13 -12.50 -28.00
CA ASN A 217 -7.72 -12.10 -28.00
C ASN A 217 -7.03 -12.33 -26.65
N ASP A 218 -7.69 -11.99 -25.53
CA ASP A 218 -7.13 -12.21 -24.19
C ASP A 218 -6.98 -13.70 -23.87
N ARG A 219 -7.93 -14.52 -24.36
CA ARG A 219 -7.90 -15.97 -24.23
C ARG A 219 -6.72 -16.58 -25.00
N ASP A 220 -6.48 -16.10 -26.22
CA ASP A 220 -5.34 -16.55 -27.03
C ASP A 220 -4.00 -16.14 -26.41
N MET A 221 -3.90 -14.91 -25.90
CA MET A 221 -2.73 -14.44 -25.14
C MET A 221 -2.50 -15.26 -23.88
N LEU A 222 -3.55 -15.56 -23.11
CA LEU A 222 -3.45 -16.44 -21.94
C LEU A 222 -2.93 -17.82 -22.33
N ASN A 223 -3.45 -18.42 -23.40
CA ASN A 223 -3.00 -19.73 -23.87
C ASN A 223 -1.51 -19.70 -24.26
N GLN A 224 -1.06 -18.64 -24.92
CA GLN A 224 0.35 -18.43 -25.24
C GLN A 224 1.19 -18.34 -23.95
N LEU A 225 0.80 -17.51 -22.99
CA LEU A 225 1.49 -17.38 -21.71
C LEU A 225 1.54 -18.70 -20.93
N VAL A 226 0.45 -19.45 -20.90
CA VAL A 226 0.40 -20.78 -20.26
C VAL A 226 1.37 -21.75 -20.95
N SER A 227 1.37 -21.79 -22.29
CA SER A 227 2.25 -22.67 -23.07
C SER A 227 3.74 -22.32 -22.93
N ALA A 228 4.06 -21.04 -22.74
CA ALA A 228 5.41 -20.53 -22.60
C ALA A 228 5.92 -20.57 -21.14
N GLY A 229 5.14 -21.11 -20.20
CA GLY A 229 5.48 -21.17 -18.78
C GLY A 229 5.05 -19.91 -18.03
N PHE A 230 3.73 -19.73 -17.85
CA PHE A 230 3.13 -18.57 -17.18
C PHE A 230 3.84 -18.16 -15.89
N ASN A 231 4.13 -19.13 -15.01
CA ASN A 231 4.75 -18.85 -13.72
C ASN A 231 6.23 -18.47 -13.86
N SER A 232 6.99 -19.14 -14.73
CA SER A 232 8.41 -18.78 -14.95
C SER A 232 8.51 -17.39 -15.56
N LEU A 233 7.69 -17.08 -16.56
CA LEU A 233 7.62 -15.74 -17.15
C LEU A 233 7.21 -14.68 -16.12
N GLY A 234 6.24 -14.99 -15.25
CA GLY A 234 5.81 -14.09 -14.18
C GLY A 234 6.89 -13.86 -13.12
N LEU A 235 7.65 -14.89 -12.77
CA LEU A 235 8.79 -14.79 -11.85
C LEU A 235 9.94 -13.99 -12.47
N ASP A 236 10.29 -14.27 -13.72
CA ASP A 236 11.33 -13.54 -14.46
C ASP A 236 10.97 -12.06 -14.58
N TYR A 237 9.70 -11.76 -14.87
CA TYR A 237 9.19 -10.40 -14.84
C TYR A 237 9.35 -9.77 -13.45
N ALA A 238 8.89 -10.42 -12.38
CA ALA A 238 8.98 -9.86 -11.03
C ALA A 238 10.43 -9.58 -10.59
N THR A 239 11.37 -10.45 -10.94
CA THR A 239 12.80 -10.29 -10.63
C THR A 239 13.43 -9.16 -11.45
N ASN A 240 13.19 -9.12 -12.76
CA ASN A 240 13.78 -8.12 -13.66
C ASN A 240 13.21 -6.70 -13.42
N TRP A 241 11.96 -6.59 -12.97
CA TRP A 241 11.37 -5.30 -12.58
C TRP A 241 12.02 -4.70 -11.34
N HIS A 242 12.50 -5.52 -10.41
CA HIS A 242 13.21 -5.05 -9.24
C HIS A 242 14.55 -4.41 -9.62
N GLU A 243 15.27 -4.94 -10.62
CA GLU A 243 16.50 -4.34 -11.16
C GLU A 243 16.24 -3.01 -11.91
N LEU A 244 15.14 -2.92 -12.64
CA LEU A 244 14.73 -1.68 -13.32
C LEU A 244 14.41 -0.55 -12.34
N SER A 245 13.71 -0.86 -11.24
CA SER A 245 13.39 0.12 -10.21
C SER A 245 14.61 0.68 -9.48
N LEU A 246 15.69 -0.09 -9.40
CA LEU A 246 16.96 0.30 -8.79
C LEU A 246 17.87 1.07 -9.77
N THR A 247 17.73 0.83 -11.07
CA THR A 247 18.56 1.46 -12.12
C THR A 247 17.93 2.70 -12.75
N GLY A 248 16.67 3.02 -12.43
CA GLY A 248 15.98 4.21 -12.94
C GLY A 248 15.69 4.17 -14.45
N ARG A 249 15.76 2.98 -15.07
CA ARG A 249 15.48 2.79 -16.49
C ARG A 249 13.98 2.72 -16.74
N THR A 250 13.52 3.40 -17.80
CA THR A 250 12.11 3.46 -18.17
C THR A 250 11.70 2.26 -19.03
N GLU A 251 10.42 1.91 -18.98
CA GLU A 251 9.76 0.83 -19.72
C GLU A 251 10.06 0.85 -21.25
N SER A 252 10.30 2.04 -21.81
CA SER A 252 10.69 2.25 -23.22
C SER A 252 12.04 1.64 -23.62
N GLN A 253 12.95 1.38 -22.68
CA GLN A 253 14.29 0.85 -22.97
C GLN A 253 14.30 -0.67 -23.16
N TRP A 254 13.24 -1.38 -22.77
CA TRP A 254 13.12 -2.83 -22.97
C TRP A 254 12.39 -3.21 -24.26
N SER A 255 11.44 -2.39 -24.74
CA SER A 255 10.77 -2.62 -26.03
C SER A 255 11.74 -2.66 -27.23
N SER A 256 12.97 -2.16 -27.06
CA SER A 256 14.03 -2.21 -28.07
C SER A 256 14.98 -3.41 -27.97
N MET A 257 14.87 -4.25 -26.93
CA MET A 257 15.78 -5.40 -26.71
C MET A 257 15.10 -6.77 -26.84
N SER A 258 13.79 -6.81 -27.05
CA SER A 258 13.06 -8.04 -27.36
C SER A 258 12.63 -8.05 -28.82
N ILE A 259 13.53 -8.52 -29.70
CA ILE A 259 13.21 -9.24 -30.94
C ILE A 259 13.91 -10.59 -30.84
#